data_AF-A0AAU9X0N8-F1
#
_entry.id   AF-A0AAU9X0N8-F1
#
_cell.length_a   1.000
_cell.length_b   1.000
_cell.length_c   1.000
_cell.angle_alpha   90.00
_cell.angle_beta   90.00
_cell.angle_gamma   90.00
#
_symmetry.space_group_name_H-M   'P 1'
#
loop_
_entity.id
_entity.type
_entity.pdbx_description
1 polymer ?
#
loop_
_entity_poly.entity_id
_entity_poly.type
_entity_poly.pdbx_seq_one_letter_code
_entity_poly.pdbx_strand_id
1 'polypeptide(L)'
;MQYDHIRRQWAAKFSSLKAKIPETHKTSSTSTANSSNSVPRGWALKARKCSRLTEQAKNFLLELFLVGEETGRKVIPPDALKRIRTLCREGTGERLFDKEERLTAQQISSYYFRLAILKNTGKLPQASDINIGHQDLEPLEREIWRYNLRERVKHQLTL
;
A
#
# COMPACT_ATOMS: atom_id res chain seq x y z
N MET A 1 -28.05 -32.16 12.67
CA MET A 1 -26.78 -32.45 13.39
C MET A 1 -25.74 -33.15 12.48
N GLN A 2 -25.46 -32.64 11.27
CA GLN A 2 -24.63 -33.33 10.26
C GLN A 2 -23.21 -32.77 10.13
N TYR A 3 -22.99 -31.53 10.59
CA TYR A 3 -21.70 -30.82 10.56
C TYR A 3 -20.61 -31.53 11.39
N ASP A 4 -20.97 -32.05 12.55
CA ASP A 4 -20.02 -32.71 13.46
C ASP A 4 -19.49 -34.04 12.92
N HIS A 5 -20.25 -34.72 12.06
CA HIS A 5 -19.82 -35.99 11.49
C HIS A 5 -18.64 -35.82 10.52
N ILE A 6 -18.71 -34.80 9.65
CA ILE A 6 -17.63 -34.48 8.71
C ILE A 6 -16.36 -34.11 9.48
N ARG A 7 -16.48 -33.30 10.54
CA ARG A 7 -15.36 -32.87 11.38
C ARG A 7 -14.69 -34.03 12.12
N ARG A 8 -15.48 -34.98 12.62
CA ARG A 8 -14.98 -36.20 13.28
C ARG A 8 -14.26 -37.13 12.30
N GLN A 9 -14.83 -37.34 11.09
CA GLN A 9 -14.19 -38.14 10.05
C GLN A 9 -12.86 -37.54 9.58
N TRP A 10 -12.78 -36.21 9.50
CA TRP A 10 -11.56 -35.50 9.13
C TRP A 10 -10.45 -35.68 10.18
N ALA A 11 -10.79 -35.52 11.47
CA ALA A 11 -9.86 -35.75 12.58
C ALA A 11 -9.39 -37.21 12.64
N ALA A 12 -10.28 -38.18 12.43
CA ALA A 12 -9.93 -39.60 12.40
C ALA A 12 -8.94 -39.92 11.26
N LYS A 13 -9.18 -39.40 10.04
CA LYS A 13 -8.27 -39.60 8.90
C LYS A 13 -6.86 -39.04 9.15
N PHE A 14 -6.75 -37.91 9.84
CA PHE A 14 -5.45 -37.28 10.13
C PHE A 14 -4.75 -37.80 11.40
N SER A 15 -5.45 -38.53 12.26
CA SER A 15 -4.82 -39.13 13.45
C SER A 15 -3.82 -40.25 13.08
N SER A 16 -4.10 -41.00 12.01
CA SER A 16 -3.20 -42.03 11.47
C SER A 16 -1.98 -41.45 10.75
N LEU A 17 -2.00 -40.16 10.39
CA LEU A 17 -0.90 -39.47 9.71
C LEU A 17 0.03 -38.74 10.69
N LYS A 18 -0.11 -38.99 12.00
CA LYS A 18 0.86 -38.50 12.99
C LYS A 18 2.21 -39.14 12.69
N ALA A 19 3.03 -38.39 11.96
CA ALA A 19 4.32 -38.83 11.46
C ALA A 19 5.12 -39.47 12.59
N LYS A 20 5.71 -40.63 12.28
CA LYS A 20 6.75 -41.26 13.09
C LYS A 20 7.94 -40.29 13.09
N ILE A 21 7.96 -39.35 14.04
CA ILE A 21 9.12 -38.50 14.30
C ILE A 21 10.23 -39.46 14.71
N PRO A 22 11.35 -39.58 13.98
CA PRO A 22 12.46 -40.40 14.43
C PRO A 22 12.92 -39.85 15.77
N GLU A 23 13.03 -40.71 16.78
CA GLU A 23 13.65 -40.38 18.06
C GLU A 23 15.09 -39.94 17.80
N THR A 24 15.30 -38.63 17.75
CA THR A 24 16.64 -38.05 17.83
C THR A 24 17.10 -38.23 19.27
N HIS A 25 17.98 -39.21 19.46
CA HIS A 25 18.88 -39.42 20.59
C HIS A 25 19.12 -38.14 21.41
N LYS A 26 18.67 -38.18 22.66
CA LYS A 26 19.07 -37.22 23.70
C LYS A 26 20.55 -37.49 24.02
N THR A 27 21.44 -36.59 23.60
CA THR A 27 22.77 -36.50 24.19
C THR A 27 22.81 -35.23 25.04
N SER A 28 22.65 -35.42 26.35
CA SER A 28 23.02 -34.42 27.34
C SER A 28 24.53 -34.28 27.33
N SER A 29 25.06 -33.16 26.83
CA SER A 29 26.41 -32.68 27.14
C SER A 29 26.46 -31.16 27.07
N THR A 30 26.72 -30.57 28.24
CA THR A 30 27.02 -29.17 28.52
C THR A 30 28.15 -28.63 27.65
N SER A 31 27.95 -27.47 27.02
CA SER A 31 28.87 -26.30 26.99
C SER A 31 28.74 -25.44 25.72
N THR A 32 28.55 -24.15 25.99
CA THR A 32 28.85 -22.92 25.23
C THR A 32 29.41 -23.07 23.80
N ALA A 33 28.58 -22.69 22.82
CA ALA A 33 28.93 -21.73 21.76
C ALA A 33 27.69 -21.47 20.89
N ASN A 34 27.24 -20.21 20.84
CA ASN A 34 26.20 -19.76 19.92
C ASN A 34 26.72 -19.85 18.47
N SER A 35 26.65 -21.03 17.85
CA SER A 35 26.69 -21.15 16.39
C SER A 35 25.28 -20.89 15.86
N SER A 36 25.15 -19.81 15.11
CA SER A 36 23.92 -19.48 14.40
C SER A 36 23.66 -20.55 13.33
N ASN A 37 22.74 -21.47 13.63
CA ASN A 37 22.23 -22.43 12.67
C ASN A 37 21.43 -21.69 11.59
N SER A 38 22.12 -21.15 10.59
CA SER A 38 21.52 -20.62 9.36
C SER A 38 21.13 -21.79 8.46
N VAL A 39 19.92 -22.32 8.67
CA VAL A 39 19.30 -23.24 7.70
C VAL A 39 19.11 -22.49 6.37
N PRO A 40 19.56 -23.02 5.21
CA PRO A 40 19.37 -22.38 3.93
C PRO A 40 17.87 -22.15 3.70
N ARG A 41 17.49 -20.89 3.48
CA ARG A 41 16.11 -20.46 3.23
C ARG A 41 15.68 -20.89 1.81
N GLY A 42 15.61 -22.21 1.57
CA GLY A 42 15.35 -22.82 0.26
C GLY A 42 13.86 -22.91 -0.13
N TRP A 43 12.94 -22.59 0.79
CA TRP A 43 11.49 -22.71 0.57
C TRP A 43 10.69 -21.44 0.88
N ALA A 44 11.28 -20.47 1.56
CA ALA A 44 10.60 -19.21 1.86
C ALA A 44 11.00 -18.15 0.83
N LEU A 45 10.01 -17.52 0.19
CA LEU A 45 10.23 -16.35 -0.66
C LEU A 45 11.08 -15.32 0.09
N LYS A 46 12.12 -14.80 -0.59
CA LYS A 46 12.97 -13.74 -0.05
C LYS A 46 12.07 -12.58 0.38
N ALA A 47 12.28 -12.09 1.61
CA ALA A 47 11.49 -10.97 2.14
C ALA A 47 11.53 -9.81 1.14
N ARG A 48 10.35 -9.42 0.64
CA ARG A 48 10.25 -8.25 -0.24
C ARG A 48 10.44 -7.01 0.61
N LYS A 49 11.29 -6.09 0.16
CA LYS A 49 11.39 -4.76 0.75
C LYS A 49 10.05 -4.06 0.54
N CYS A 50 9.28 -3.89 1.61
CA CYS A 50 8.09 -3.06 1.59
C CYS A 50 8.56 -1.61 1.76
N SER A 51 8.73 -0.87 0.66
CA SER A 51 8.94 0.57 0.78
C SER A 51 7.66 1.20 1.31
N ARG A 52 7.77 1.87 2.46
CA ARG A 52 6.67 2.64 3.02
C ARG A 52 6.40 3.81 2.07
N LEU A 53 5.14 3.98 1.67
CA LEU A 53 4.73 5.16 0.90
C LEU A 53 5.00 6.39 1.76
N THR A 54 5.61 7.43 1.19
CA THR A 54 5.81 8.70 1.89
C THR A 54 4.47 9.36 2.17
N GLU A 55 4.38 10.09 3.28
CA GLU A 55 3.13 10.75 3.68
C GLU A 55 2.73 11.83 2.68
N GLN A 56 3.70 12.60 2.18
CA GLN A 56 3.47 13.61 1.15
C GLN A 56 2.84 13.03 -0.13
N ALA A 57 3.34 11.88 -0.62
CA ALA A 57 2.78 11.24 -1.80
C ALA A 57 1.37 10.67 -1.55
N LYS A 58 1.10 10.16 -0.34
CA LYS A 58 -0.25 9.71 0.04
C LYS A 58 -1.23 10.88 0.07
N ASN A 59 -0.83 12.00 0.67
CA ASN A 59 -1.67 13.19 0.83
C ASN A 59 -2.05 13.77 -0.53
N PHE A 60 -1.10 13.89 -1.45
CA PHE A 60 -1.37 14.31 -2.82
C PHE A 60 -2.32 13.37 -3.58
N LEU A 61 -2.14 12.07 -3.41
CA LEU A 61 -3.01 11.06 -4.02
C LEU A 61 -4.42 11.04 -3.42
N LEU A 62 -4.54 11.31 -2.12
CA LEU A 62 -5.82 11.45 -1.44
C LEU A 62 -6.60 12.65 -2.01
N GLU A 63 -5.95 13.80 -2.16
CA GLU A 63 -6.56 14.98 -2.80
C GLU A 63 -7.03 14.70 -4.23
N LEU A 64 -6.17 14.11 -5.07
CA LEU A 64 -6.55 13.71 -6.43
C LEU A 64 -7.74 12.75 -6.45
N PHE A 65 -7.83 11.86 -5.46
CA PHE A 65 -8.94 10.94 -5.31
C PHE A 65 -10.23 11.68 -4.92
N LEU A 66 -10.18 12.57 -3.92
CA LEU A 66 -11.34 13.35 -3.46
C LEU A 66 -11.89 14.25 -4.56
N VAL A 67 -11.02 14.96 -5.29
CA VAL A 67 -11.44 15.76 -6.46
C VAL A 67 -12.09 14.87 -7.52
N GLY A 68 -11.54 13.67 -7.75
CA GLY A 68 -12.14 12.71 -8.68
C GLY A 68 -13.51 12.21 -8.24
N GLU A 69 -13.78 12.15 -6.93
CA GLU A 69 -15.09 11.82 -6.38
C GLU A 69 -16.08 12.98 -6.52
N GLU A 70 -15.65 14.22 -6.26
CA GLU A 70 -16.48 15.43 -6.43
C GLU A 70 -16.89 15.65 -7.90
N THR A 71 -15.93 15.48 -8.82
CA THR A 71 -16.14 15.71 -10.26
C THR A 71 -16.69 14.49 -11.01
N GLY A 72 -16.79 13.34 -10.34
CA GLY A 72 -17.17 12.06 -10.95
C GLY A 72 -16.12 11.47 -11.92
N ARG A 73 -14.94 12.11 -12.06
CA ARG A 73 -13.86 11.69 -12.96
C ARG A 73 -12.62 11.27 -12.19
N LYS A 74 -12.46 9.95 -12.04
CA LYS A 74 -11.35 9.37 -11.29
C LYS A 74 -10.04 9.47 -12.07
N VAL A 75 -8.98 9.95 -11.41
CA VAL A 75 -7.63 9.93 -11.99
C VAL A 75 -7.14 8.49 -12.07
N ILE A 76 -6.64 8.08 -13.23
CA ILE A 76 -6.14 6.72 -13.46
C ILE A 76 -4.73 6.61 -12.84
N PRO A 77 -4.35 5.49 -12.18
CA PRO A 77 -3.05 5.35 -11.51
C PRO A 77 -1.78 5.73 -12.33
N PRO A 78 -1.62 5.35 -13.61
CA PRO A 78 -0.54 5.85 -14.47
C PRO A 78 -0.47 7.37 -14.62
N ASP A 79 -1.60 8.07 -14.63
CA ASP A 79 -1.60 9.52 -14.78
C ASP A 79 -1.29 10.22 -13.46
N ALA A 80 -1.79 9.68 -12.34
CA ALA A 80 -1.36 10.11 -11.01
C ALA A 80 0.16 9.92 -10.82
N LEU A 81 0.71 8.82 -11.32
CA LEU A 81 2.16 8.58 -11.33
C LEU A 81 2.92 9.64 -12.13
N LYS A 82 2.44 9.97 -13.34
CA LYS A 82 3.07 11.02 -14.16
C LYS A 82 3.11 12.35 -13.40
N ARG A 83 2.00 12.74 -12.75
CA ARG A 83 1.92 13.97 -11.95
C ARG A 83 2.95 13.99 -10.82
N ILE A 84 3.05 12.91 -10.04
CA ILE A 84 4.08 12.77 -8.99
C ILE A 84 5.49 12.89 -9.57
N ARG A 85 5.73 12.35 -10.77
CA ARG A 85 7.06 12.40 -11.41
C ARG A 85 7.44 13.77 -11.96
N THR A 86 6.46 14.55 -12.41
CA THR A 86 6.67 15.85 -13.07
C THR A 86 6.51 17.04 -12.13
N LEU A 87 6.02 16.85 -10.90
CA LEU A 87 5.92 17.92 -9.92
C LEU A 87 7.31 18.44 -9.51
N CYS A 88 7.48 19.75 -9.54
CA CYS A 88 8.69 20.45 -9.14
C CYS A 88 8.36 21.55 -8.13
N ARG A 89 9.31 21.88 -7.25
CA ARG A 89 9.21 22.99 -6.31
C ARG A 89 9.31 24.32 -7.05
N GLU A 90 8.33 25.18 -6.82
CA GLU A 90 8.29 26.53 -7.41
C GLU A 90 9.51 27.33 -6.93
N GLY A 91 10.21 27.99 -7.86
CA GLY A 91 11.39 28.81 -7.57
C GLY A 91 12.74 28.08 -7.63
N THR A 92 12.83 26.81 -7.22
CA THR A 92 14.09 26.04 -7.33
C THR A 92 14.13 25.14 -8.57
N GLY A 93 12.96 24.74 -9.11
CA GLY A 93 12.87 23.83 -10.25
C GLY A 93 13.26 22.38 -9.92
N GLU A 94 13.60 22.11 -8.66
CA GLU A 94 13.92 20.76 -8.19
C GLU A 94 12.66 19.90 -8.11
N ARG A 95 12.82 18.60 -8.35
CA ARG A 95 11.70 17.65 -8.28
C ARG A 95 11.17 17.59 -6.85
N LEU A 96 9.84 17.65 -6.71
CA LEU A 96 9.21 17.64 -5.40
C LEU A 96 9.38 16.29 -4.69
N PHE A 97 9.35 15.20 -5.46
CA PHE A 97 9.53 13.84 -4.94
C PHE A 97 10.87 13.26 -5.37
N ASP A 98 11.60 12.67 -4.42
CA ASP A 98 12.85 11.97 -4.74
C ASP A 98 12.60 10.59 -5.38
N LYS A 99 13.63 9.93 -5.92
CA LYS A 99 13.49 8.64 -6.63
C LYS A 99 12.94 7.55 -5.71
N GLU A 100 13.28 7.62 -4.44
CA GLU A 100 12.91 6.72 -3.36
C GLU A 100 11.46 6.94 -2.92
N GLU A 101 10.93 8.14 -3.15
CA GLU A 101 9.56 8.55 -2.80
C GLU A 101 8.56 8.35 -3.94
N ARG A 102 9.07 8.18 -5.17
CA ARG A 102 8.23 7.90 -6.35
C ARG A 102 7.55 6.56 -6.20
N LEU A 103 6.22 6.61 -6.29
CA LEU A 103 5.39 5.42 -6.23
C LEU A 103 5.37 4.68 -7.57
N THR A 104 5.07 3.39 -7.54
CA THR A 104 4.74 2.62 -8.74
C THR A 104 3.25 2.73 -9.03
N ALA A 105 2.85 2.57 -10.30
CA ALA A 105 1.43 2.56 -10.68
C ALA A 105 0.62 1.50 -9.90
N GLN A 106 1.26 0.37 -9.58
CA GLN A 106 0.66 -0.69 -8.77
C GLN A 106 0.44 -0.27 -7.30
N GLN A 107 1.40 0.44 -6.69
CA GLN A 107 1.24 1.01 -5.35
C GLN A 107 0.11 2.04 -5.30
N ILE A 108 0.02 2.91 -6.32
CA ILE A 108 -1.06 3.90 -6.45
C ILE A 108 -2.42 3.21 -6.60
N SER A 109 -2.52 2.20 -7.46
CA SER A 109 -3.74 1.42 -7.64
C SER A 109 -4.21 0.75 -6.33
N SER A 110 -3.29 0.12 -5.60
CA SER A 110 -3.57 -0.47 -4.29
C SER A 110 -3.98 0.57 -3.24
N TYR A 111 -3.44 1.78 -3.31
CA TYR A 111 -3.84 2.87 -2.43
C TYR A 111 -5.26 3.36 -2.75
N TYR A 112 -5.59 3.61 -4.02
CA TYR A 112 -6.94 3.99 -4.44
C TYR A 112 -7.99 2.93 -4.13
N PHE A 113 -7.65 1.64 -4.26
CA PHE A 113 -8.54 0.56 -3.84
C PHE A 113 -8.86 0.63 -2.34
N ARG A 114 -7.85 0.90 -1.50
CA ARG A 114 -8.06 1.11 -0.06
C ARG A 114 -8.93 2.34 0.22
N LEU A 115 -8.71 3.46 -0.48
CA LEU A 115 -9.56 4.65 -0.35
C LEU A 115 -11.01 4.36 -0.74
N ALA A 116 -11.23 3.59 -1.81
CA ALA A 116 -12.58 3.17 -2.20
C ALA A 116 -13.27 2.30 -1.14
N ILE A 117 -12.53 1.39 -0.47
CA ILE A 117 -13.06 0.61 0.67
C ILE A 117 -13.37 1.53 1.85
N LEU A 118 -12.47 2.46 2.18
CA LEU A 118 -12.67 3.41 3.28
C LEU A 118 -13.89 4.30 3.02
N LYS A 119 -14.11 4.72 1.79
CA LYS A 119 -15.33 5.41 1.37
C LYS A 119 -16.58 4.55 1.65
N ASN A 120 -16.60 3.31 1.16
CA ASN A 120 -17.75 2.42 1.33
C ASN A 120 -18.06 2.10 2.80
N THR A 121 -17.07 2.23 3.69
CA THR A 121 -17.19 1.99 5.13
C THR A 121 -17.38 3.28 5.94
N GLY A 122 -17.45 4.45 5.29
CA GLY A 122 -17.63 5.76 5.93
C GLY A 122 -16.40 6.27 6.70
N LYS A 123 -15.21 5.70 6.47
CA LYS A 123 -13.95 6.00 7.19
C LYS A 123 -12.93 6.71 6.29
N LEU A 124 -13.39 7.41 5.25
CA LEU A 124 -12.50 8.11 4.35
C LEU A 124 -11.88 9.32 5.08
N PRO A 125 -10.54 9.47 5.08
CA PRO A 125 -9.89 10.66 5.65
C PRO A 125 -10.32 11.92 4.90
N GLN A 126 -10.48 13.03 5.62
CA GLN A 126 -10.82 14.33 5.03
C GLN A 126 -9.53 15.08 4.64
N ALA A 127 -9.67 15.98 3.67
CA ALA A 127 -8.59 16.88 3.24
C ALA A 127 -7.97 17.66 4.41
N SER A 128 -8.75 17.98 5.45
CA SER A 128 -8.30 18.70 6.65
C SER A 128 -7.32 17.93 7.54
N ASP A 129 -7.23 16.61 7.40
CA ASP A 129 -6.38 15.75 8.24
C ASP A 129 -4.93 15.65 7.71
N ILE A 130 -4.64 16.35 6.61
CA ILE A 130 -3.42 16.25 5.84
C ILE A 130 -2.36 17.22 6.40
N ASN A 131 -1.27 16.68 6.96
CA ASN A 131 -0.09 17.46 7.34
C ASN A 131 0.87 17.53 6.14
N ILE A 132 0.95 18.67 5.46
CA ILE A 132 1.91 18.94 4.38
C ILE A 132 2.81 20.09 4.84
N GLY A 133 4.13 19.95 4.69
CA GLY A 133 5.08 21.02 4.98
C GLY A 133 4.81 22.27 4.13
N HIS A 134 4.85 23.45 4.74
CA HIS A 134 4.51 24.74 4.11
C HIS A 134 5.24 25.03 2.78
N GLN A 135 6.44 24.47 2.60
CA GLN A 135 7.24 24.67 1.39
C GLN A 135 6.84 23.76 0.22
N ASP A 136 6.18 22.64 0.52
CA ASP A 136 5.69 21.64 -0.43
C ASP A 136 4.20 21.82 -0.75
N LEU A 137 3.48 22.57 0.09
CA LEU A 137 2.08 22.92 -0.09
C LEU A 137 1.84 23.63 -1.43
N GLU A 138 2.59 24.70 -1.70
CA GLU A 138 2.38 25.56 -2.88
C GLU A 138 2.41 24.81 -4.23
N PRO A 139 3.44 24.00 -4.55
CA PRO A 139 3.45 23.22 -5.80
C PRO A 139 2.33 22.19 -5.89
N LEU A 140 1.96 21.56 -4.77
CA LEU A 140 0.90 20.56 -4.70
C LEU A 140 -0.47 21.19 -4.91
N GLU A 141 -0.76 22.26 -4.17
CA GLU A 141 -2.00 23.05 -4.28
C GLU A 141 -2.15 23.61 -5.69
N ARG A 142 -1.08 24.12 -6.30
CA ARG A 142 -1.11 24.62 -7.67
C ARG A 142 -1.48 23.52 -8.67
N GLU A 143 -0.89 22.33 -8.58
CA GLU A 143 -1.23 21.24 -9.50
C GLU A 143 -2.64 20.70 -9.26
N ILE A 144 -3.09 20.63 -8.00
CA ILE A 144 -4.46 20.30 -7.62
C ILE A 144 -5.43 21.34 -8.19
N TRP A 145 -5.13 22.63 -8.05
CA TRP A 145 -5.96 23.72 -8.58
C TRP A 145 -6.03 23.68 -10.10
N ARG A 146 -4.89 23.47 -10.78
CA ARG A 146 -4.86 23.27 -12.24
C ARG A 146 -5.69 22.06 -12.65
N TYR A 147 -5.61 20.95 -11.91
CA TYR A 147 -6.44 19.77 -12.17
C TYR A 147 -7.93 20.09 -11.99
N ASN A 148 -8.31 20.70 -10.87
CA ASN A 148 -9.67 21.11 -10.55
C ASN A 148 -10.26 22.04 -11.62
N LEU A 149 -9.53 23.10 -11.99
CA LEU A 149 -9.97 24.03 -13.03
C LEU A 149 -10.20 23.30 -14.36
N ARG A 150 -9.29 22.39 -14.74
CA ARG A 150 -9.43 21.60 -15.97
C ARG A 150 -10.67 20.72 -15.94
N GLU A 151 -10.95 20.03 -14.83
CA GLU A 151 -12.12 19.16 -14.76
C GLU A 151 -13.43 19.95 -14.69
N ARG A 152 -13.46 21.09 -13.98
CA ARG A 152 -14.61 22.00 -13.95
C ARG A 152 -14.91 22.60 -15.33
N VAL A 153 -13.89 23.09 -16.04
CA VAL A 153 -14.06 23.63 -17.40
C VAL A 153 -14.59 22.55 -18.35
N LYS A 154 -14.04 21.32 -18.29
CA LYS A 154 -14.55 20.22 -19.11
C LYS A 154 -16.00 19.87 -18.77
N HIS A 155 -16.38 19.86 -17.50
CA HIS A 155 -17.76 19.60 -17.06
C HIS A 155 -18.73 20.65 -17.64
N GLN A 156 -18.37 21.94 -17.60
CA GLN A 156 -19.20 23.02 -18.17
C GLN A 156 -19.35 22.93 -19.70
N LEU A 157 -18.39 22.33 -20.41
CA LEU A 157 -18.43 22.16 -21.86
C LEU A 157 -19.16 20.88 -22.32
N THR A 158 -19.57 20.01 -21.40
CA THR A 158 -20.30 18.76 -21.71
C THR A 158 -21.81 18.85 -21.40
N LEU A 159 -22.29 20.03 -20.99
CA LEU A 159 -23.69 20.41 -20.86
C LEU A 159 -24.08 21.32 -22.03
#